data_AF-A0AAE0M2Z1-F1
#
_entry.id   AF-A0AAE0M2Z1-F1
#
_cell.length_a   1.000
_cell.length_b   1.000
_cell.length_c   1.000
_cell.angle_alpha   90.00
_cell.angle_beta   90.00
_cell.angle_gamma   90.00
#
_symmetry.space_group_name_H-M   'P 1'
#
loop_
_entity.id
_entity.type
_entity.pdbx_description
1 polymer ?
#
loop_
_entity_poly.entity_id
_entity_poly.type
_entity_poly.pdbx_seq_one_letter_code
_entity_poly.pdbx_strand_id
1 'polypeptide(L)'
;KGNYCALSYCWGPKGGKSHMLTTTENVDHHLSNGMEVSRLPKTFQDAVVITRELGVRYLWIDALCIIQGDKADWAAESARMADVYGNAYLVIAASGAADPCEGSFSRRLPSPVAVEVPIRGDWRAISSCPP
;
A
#
# COMPACT_ATOMS: atom_id res chain seq x y z
N LYS A 1 1.39 -17.70 -11.49
CA LYS A 1 2.06 -16.49 -10.92
C LYS A 1 1.15 -15.95 -9.82
N GLY A 2 1.66 -15.66 -8.63
CA GLY A 2 0.84 -15.14 -7.53
C GLY A 2 0.66 -13.63 -7.67
N ASN A 3 -0.58 -13.15 -7.68
CA ASN A 3 -0.84 -11.71 -7.63
C ASN A 3 -0.65 -11.24 -6.18
N TYR A 4 0.08 -10.14 -6.00
CA TYR A 4 0.22 -9.46 -4.73
C TYR A 4 0.02 -7.96 -4.92
N CYS A 5 -0.52 -7.30 -3.90
CA CYS A 5 -0.54 -5.85 -3.83
C CYS A 5 0.68 -5.36 -3.05
N ALA A 6 1.18 -4.17 -3.35
CA ALA A 6 2.19 -3.50 -2.54
C ALA A 6 1.60 -2.24 -1.91
N LEU A 7 2.01 -1.91 -0.69
CA LEU A 7 1.62 -0.67 -0.02
C LEU A 7 2.77 0.36 -0.10
N SER A 8 2.43 1.58 -0.50
CA SER A 8 3.31 2.74 -0.43
C SER A 8 2.70 3.73 0.56
N TYR A 9 3.39 4.02 1.64
CA TYR A 9 2.88 4.86 2.73
C TYR A 9 3.99 5.71 3.36
N CYS A 10 3.61 6.78 4.04
CA CYS A 10 4.55 7.59 4.81
C CYS A 10 4.84 6.92 6.15
N TRP A 11 6.11 6.69 6.46
CA TRP A 11 6.56 6.09 7.73
C TRP A 11 6.34 6.99 8.97
N GLY A 12 5.90 8.23 8.78
CA GLY A 12 5.72 9.17 9.87
C GLY A 12 6.99 9.91 10.29
N PRO A 13 6.85 10.89 11.21
CA PRO A 13 7.98 11.61 11.76
C PRO A 13 8.90 10.68 12.55
N LYS A 14 10.22 10.91 12.45
CA LYS A 14 11.23 10.11 13.16
C LYS A 14 10.93 10.09 14.67
N GLY A 15 10.70 8.91 15.23
CA GLY A 15 10.33 8.72 16.64
C GLY A 15 8.81 8.59 16.91
N GLY A 16 7.99 8.50 15.86
CA GLY A 16 6.58 8.13 15.97
C GLY A 16 6.37 6.77 16.64
N LYS A 17 5.17 6.54 17.19
CA LYS A 17 4.79 5.31 17.90
C LYS A 17 5.23 4.10 17.09
N SER A 18 6.06 3.24 17.69
CA SER A 18 6.61 2.04 17.06
C SER A 18 5.51 1.32 16.29
N HIS A 19 5.56 1.41 14.96
CA HIS A 19 4.67 0.66 14.09
C HIS A 19 4.93 -0.84 14.33
N MET A 20 3.97 -1.70 13.98
CA MET A 20 4.25 -3.15 13.99
C MET A 20 5.32 -3.39 12.93
N LEU A 21 6.55 -3.62 13.38
CA LEU A 21 7.74 -3.84 12.56
C LEU A 21 8.17 -5.30 12.69
N THR A 22 8.58 -5.90 11.59
CA THR A 22 9.22 -7.21 11.63
C THR A 22 10.70 -7.06 11.98
N THR A 23 11.14 -7.70 13.04
CA THR A 23 12.53 -7.76 13.52
C THR A 23 12.98 -9.23 13.55
N THR A 24 14.28 -9.45 13.72
CA THR A 24 14.85 -10.82 13.84
C THR A 24 14.21 -11.62 14.98
N GLU A 25 13.66 -10.96 15.99
CA GLU A 25 13.08 -11.59 17.17
C GLU A 25 11.61 -12.03 16.96
N ASN A 26 10.90 -11.38 16.04
CA ASN A 26 9.47 -11.60 15.84
C ASN A 26 9.11 -12.19 14.47
N VAL A 27 10.05 -12.26 13.53
CA VAL A 27 9.83 -12.81 12.18
C VAL A 27 9.28 -14.23 12.21
N ASP A 28 9.87 -15.11 13.04
CA ASP A 28 9.42 -16.50 13.17
C ASP A 28 8.00 -16.60 13.71
N HIS A 29 7.66 -15.73 14.67
CA HIS A 29 6.31 -15.64 15.22
C HIS A 29 5.32 -15.14 14.17
N HIS A 30 5.66 -14.10 13.41
CA HIS A 30 4.81 -13.56 12.34
C HIS A 30 4.57 -14.57 11.22
N LEU A 31 5.59 -15.35 10.85
CA LEU A 31 5.47 -16.40 9.83
C LEU A 31 4.64 -17.60 10.31
N SER A 32 4.81 -18.00 11.58
CA SER A 32 4.14 -19.20 12.13
C SER A 32 2.71 -18.94 12.57
N ASN A 33 2.45 -17.81 13.25
CA ASN A 33 1.16 -17.50 13.87
C ASN A 33 0.35 -16.46 13.09
N GLY A 34 0.95 -15.83 12.08
CA GLY A 34 0.34 -14.71 11.38
C GLY A 34 0.30 -13.43 12.23
N MET A 35 -0.43 -12.45 11.73
CA MET A 35 -0.65 -11.16 12.40
C MET A 35 -2.13 -10.90 12.55
N GLU A 36 -2.52 -10.47 13.74
CA GLU A 36 -3.88 -10.01 13.99
C GLU A 36 -4.07 -8.64 13.32
N VAL A 37 -4.95 -8.56 12.32
CA VAL A 37 -5.17 -7.34 11.54
C VAL A 37 -5.59 -6.17 12.44
N SER A 38 -6.36 -6.42 13.49
CA SER A 38 -6.80 -5.42 14.48
C SER A 38 -5.65 -4.69 15.18
N ARG A 39 -4.47 -5.33 15.29
CA ARG A 39 -3.27 -4.78 15.93
C ARG A 39 -2.37 -3.99 14.98
N LEU A 40 -2.62 -4.08 13.67
CA LEU A 40 -1.86 -3.34 12.68
C LEU A 40 -2.24 -1.85 12.73
N PRO A 41 -1.33 -0.94 12.34
CA PRO A 41 -1.69 0.44 12.07
C PRO A 41 -2.87 0.54 11.09
N LYS A 42 -3.69 1.58 11.24
CA LYS A 42 -4.93 1.73 10.48
C LYS A 42 -4.70 1.73 8.97
N THR A 43 -3.63 2.35 8.49
CA THR A 43 -3.23 2.32 7.07
C THR A 43 -2.98 0.90 6.56
N PHE A 44 -2.43 0.02 7.39
CA PHE A 44 -2.17 -1.38 7.03
C PHE A 44 -3.46 -2.18 7.05
N GLN A 45 -4.36 -1.92 8.01
CA GLN A 45 -5.70 -2.52 8.04
C GLN A 45 -6.46 -2.17 6.75
N ASP A 46 -6.45 -0.90 6.37
CA ASP A 46 -7.09 -0.41 5.15
C ASP A 46 -6.50 -1.10 3.91
N ALA A 47 -5.18 -1.25 3.85
CA ALA A 47 -4.50 -1.95 2.75
C ALA A 47 -4.88 -3.44 2.68
N VAL A 48 -5.01 -4.12 3.84
CA VAL A 48 -5.49 -5.51 3.90
C VAL A 48 -6.90 -5.61 3.36
N VAL A 49 -7.82 -4.74 3.79
CA VAL A 49 -9.20 -4.72 3.30
C VAL A 49 -9.24 -4.52 1.79
N ILE A 50 -8.55 -3.50 1.26
CA ILE A 50 -8.49 -3.23 -0.18
C ILE A 50 -7.95 -4.45 -0.94
N THR A 51 -6.88 -5.06 -0.44
CA THR A 51 -6.28 -6.24 -1.08
C THR A 51 -7.26 -7.42 -1.15
N ARG A 52 -8.02 -7.64 -0.07
CA ARG A 52 -9.03 -8.72 0.00
C ARG A 52 -10.23 -8.44 -0.91
N GLU A 53 -10.73 -7.22 -0.96
CA GLU A 53 -11.82 -6.81 -1.86
C GLU A 53 -11.43 -6.94 -3.33
N LEU A 54 -10.14 -6.77 -3.66
CA LEU A 54 -9.61 -6.99 -5.01
C LEU A 54 -9.42 -8.49 -5.36
N GLY A 55 -9.73 -9.41 -4.44
CA GLY A 55 -9.53 -10.84 -4.63
C GLY A 55 -8.05 -11.26 -4.62
N VAL A 56 -7.15 -10.38 -4.14
CA VAL A 56 -5.72 -10.65 -4.05
C VAL A 56 -5.40 -11.23 -2.67
N ARG A 57 -4.53 -12.24 -2.62
CA ARG A 57 -4.23 -12.96 -1.37
C ARG A 57 -3.05 -12.38 -0.60
N TYR A 58 -2.11 -11.78 -1.32
CA TYR A 58 -0.81 -11.37 -0.79
C TYR A 58 -0.71 -9.84 -0.80
N LEU A 59 -0.18 -9.29 0.29
CA LEU A 59 0.09 -7.88 0.45
C LEU A 59 1.54 -7.73 0.92
N TRP A 60 2.29 -6.89 0.23
CA TRP A 60 3.66 -6.53 0.59
C TRP A 60 3.67 -5.16 1.26
N ILE A 61 4.28 -5.09 2.44
CA ILE A 61 4.49 -3.87 3.23
C ILE A 61 5.94 -3.91 3.70
N ASP A 62 6.74 -2.90 3.37
CA ASP A 62 8.16 -2.83 3.72
C ASP A 62 8.44 -3.05 5.22
N ALA A 63 7.66 -2.44 6.11
CA ALA A 63 7.76 -2.62 7.56
C ALA A 63 7.52 -4.07 8.06
N LEU A 64 6.79 -4.89 7.30
CA LEU A 64 6.46 -6.27 7.66
C LEU A 64 7.23 -7.32 6.85
N CYS A 65 7.69 -6.96 5.65
CA CYS A 65 8.36 -7.87 4.74
C CYS A 65 9.89 -7.71 4.75
N ILE A 66 10.41 -6.66 5.38
CA ILE A 66 11.86 -6.42 5.56
C ILE A 66 12.17 -6.48 7.05
N ILE A 67 13.25 -7.18 7.41
CA ILE A 67 13.69 -7.30 8.80
C ILE A 67 14.34 -5.99 9.24
N GLN A 68 13.62 -5.26 10.08
CA GLN A 68 14.04 -3.99 10.63
C GLN A 68 15.17 -4.19 11.65
N GLY A 69 16.24 -3.42 11.50
CA GLY A 69 17.44 -3.51 12.33
C GLY A 69 18.56 -4.39 11.73
N ASP A 70 18.24 -5.21 10.72
CA ASP A 70 19.25 -5.95 9.96
C ASP A 70 19.67 -5.15 8.72
N LYS A 71 20.92 -4.66 8.73
CA LYS A 71 21.48 -3.89 7.61
C LYS A 71 21.70 -4.73 6.36
N ALA A 72 22.00 -6.02 6.51
CA ALA A 72 22.24 -6.91 5.38
C ALA A 72 20.92 -7.23 4.68
N ASP A 73 19.88 -7.57 5.45
CA ASP A 73 18.53 -7.80 4.93
C ASP A 73 17.97 -6.54 4.26
N TRP A 74 18.10 -5.39 4.93
CA TRP A 74 17.69 -4.11 4.35
C TRP A 74 18.40 -3.81 3.02
N ALA A 75 19.71 -4.04 2.93
CA ALA A 75 20.45 -3.81 1.68
C ALA A 75 19.98 -4.75 0.55
N ALA A 76 19.68 -6.01 0.87
CA ALA A 76 19.21 -6.98 -0.10
C ALA A 76 17.76 -6.73 -0.57
N GLU A 77 16.87 -6.35 0.34
CA GLU A 77 15.46 -6.05 0.04
C GLU A 77 15.28 -4.67 -0.60
N SER A 78 16.01 -3.64 -0.14
CA SER A 78 15.96 -2.30 -0.75
C SER A 78 16.43 -2.30 -2.21
N ALA A 79 17.44 -3.11 -2.55
CA ALA A 79 17.88 -3.28 -3.94
C ALA A 79 16.79 -3.88 -4.84
N ARG A 80 15.91 -4.71 -4.28
CA ARG A 80 14.80 -5.38 -4.99
C ARG A 80 13.49 -4.60 -4.91
N MET A 81 13.43 -3.52 -4.15
CA MET A 81 12.20 -2.76 -3.93
C MET A 81 11.59 -2.26 -5.24
N ALA A 82 12.41 -1.82 -6.20
CA ALA A 82 11.94 -1.43 -7.53
C ALA A 82 11.25 -2.59 -8.27
N ASP A 83 11.80 -3.80 -8.18
CA ASP A 83 11.20 -5.00 -8.79
C ASP A 83 9.93 -5.41 -8.06
N VAL A 84 9.87 -5.27 -6.74
CA VAL A 84 8.67 -5.57 -5.94
C VAL A 84 7.52 -4.64 -6.34
N TYR A 85 7.75 -3.33 -6.37
CA TYR A 85 6.72 -2.39 -6.80
C TYR A 85 6.38 -2.56 -8.30
N GLY A 86 7.37 -2.83 -9.16
CA GLY A 86 7.18 -2.99 -10.60
C GLY A 86 6.44 -4.28 -10.99
N ASN A 87 6.54 -5.33 -10.18
CA ASN A 87 5.85 -6.60 -10.41
C ASN A 87 4.57 -6.78 -9.58
N ALA A 88 4.20 -5.80 -8.76
CA ALA A 88 2.95 -5.83 -8.00
C ALA A 88 1.75 -5.77 -8.95
N TYR A 89 0.67 -6.49 -8.61
CA TYR A 89 -0.60 -6.41 -9.33
C TYR A 89 -1.21 -5.01 -9.22
N LEU A 90 -1.08 -4.41 -8.04
CA LEU A 90 -1.48 -3.05 -7.75
C LEU A 90 -0.60 -2.49 -6.63
N VAL A 91 -0.27 -1.20 -6.72
CA VAL A 91 0.33 -0.45 -5.62
C VAL A 91 -0.74 0.43 -4.98
N ILE A 92 -1.02 0.20 -3.70
CA ILE A 92 -1.92 1.02 -2.89
C ILE A 92 -1.09 2.17 -2.33
N ALA A 93 -1.39 3.40 -2.74
CA ALA A 93 -0.70 4.59 -2.24
C ALA A 93 -1.53 5.28 -1.14
N ALA A 94 -1.04 5.25 0.10
CA ALA A 94 -1.62 5.95 1.24
C ALA A 94 -1.03 7.36 1.38
N SER A 95 -1.20 8.20 0.34
CA SER A 95 -0.59 9.53 0.27
C SER A 95 -1.25 10.59 1.17
N GLY A 96 -2.46 10.32 1.66
CA GLY A 96 -3.21 11.23 2.53
C GLY A 96 -2.91 11.10 4.02
N ALA A 97 -2.10 10.12 4.41
CA ALA A 97 -1.73 9.86 5.80
C ALA A 97 -0.29 10.30 6.05
N ALA A 98 -0.07 11.16 7.05
CA ALA A 98 1.26 11.57 7.46
C ALA A 98 1.98 10.46 8.24
N ASP A 99 1.23 9.56 8.88
CA ASP A 99 1.73 8.38 9.60
C ASP A 99 0.79 7.16 9.39
N PRO A 100 1.28 5.92 9.55
CA PRO A 100 0.48 4.70 9.44
C PRO A 100 -0.73 4.60 10.40
N CYS A 101 -0.77 5.38 11.48
CA CYS A 101 -1.85 5.34 12.47
C CYS A 101 -3.06 6.23 12.09
N GLU A 102 -2.89 7.24 11.22
CA GLU A 102 -4.00 8.13 10.80
C GLU A 102 -5.07 7.39 9.97
N GLY A 103 -4.63 6.42 9.17
CA GLY A 103 -5.46 5.65 8.24
C GLY A 103 -5.53 6.29 6.85
N SER A 104 -5.69 5.45 5.84
CA SER A 104 -5.70 5.83 4.42
C SER A 104 -7.05 6.38 3.97
N PHE A 105 -8.12 6.00 4.68
CA PHE A 105 -9.45 6.58 4.46
C PHE A 105 -9.54 7.94 5.15
N SER A 106 -9.03 8.98 4.49
CA SER A 106 -9.44 10.35 4.81
C SER A 106 -10.97 10.39 4.73
N ARG A 107 -11.60 11.01 5.73
CA ARG A 107 -13.04 11.27 5.70
C ARG A 107 -13.32 12.04 4.42
N ARG A 108 -13.92 11.39 3.42
CA ARG A 108 -14.45 12.11 2.26
C ARG A 108 -15.41 13.13 2.85
N LEU A 109 -15.12 14.42 2.68
CA LEU A 109 -16.19 15.41 2.72
C LEU A 109 -17.26 14.87 1.78
N PRO A 110 -18.56 14.90 2.14
CA PRO A 110 -19.61 14.40 1.27
C PRO A 110 -19.38 15.01 -0.10
N SER A 111 -19.07 14.16 -1.10
CA SER A 111 -18.90 14.66 -2.45
C SER A 111 -20.20 15.35 -2.84
N PRO A 112 -20.17 16.52 -3.48
CA PRO A 112 -21.34 16.99 -4.21
C PRO A 112 -21.81 15.82 -5.08
N VAL A 113 -23.08 15.45 -4.97
CA VAL A 113 -23.69 14.24 -5.56
C VAL A 113 -23.71 14.27 -7.10
N ALA A 114 -23.06 15.24 -7.72
CA ALA A 114 -22.87 15.32 -9.16
C ALA A 114 -21.46 15.85 -9.47
N VAL A 115 -20.65 15.03 -10.13
CA VAL A 115 -19.55 15.52 -10.94
C VAL A 115 -20.14 15.70 -12.34
N GLU A 116 -20.30 16.94 -12.80
CA GLU A 116 -20.53 17.17 -14.22
C GLU A 116 -19.28 16.65 -14.95
N VAL A 117 -19.43 15.52 -15.63
CA VAL A 117 -18.46 15.08 -16.62
C VAL A 117 -18.76 15.93 -17.85
N PRO A 118 -17.89 16.88 -18.26
CA PRO A 118 -18.08 17.54 -19.53
C PRO A 118 -17.80 16.50 -20.61
N ILE A 119 -18.85 15.82 -21.05
CA ILE A 119 -18.85 15.10 -22.32
C ILE A 119 -18.79 16.20 -23.38
N ARG A 120 -17.59 16.73 -23.63
CA ARG A 120 -17.37 17.57 -24.81
C ARG A 120 -17.73 16.70 -26.01
N GLY A 121 -18.72 17.17 -26.76
CA GLY A 121 -19.32 16.46 -27.88
C GLY A 121 -18.27 15.95 -28.87
N ASP A 122 -18.64 14.83 -29.50
CA ASP A 122 -17.92 14.06 -30.52
C ASP A 122 -16.67 13.29 -30.10
N TRP A 123 -16.90 12.22 -29.33
CA TRP A 123 -15.98 11.08 -29.19
C TRP A 123 -15.62 10.40 -30.54
N ARG A 124 -16.33 10.72 -31.63
CA ARG A 124 -16.07 10.21 -32.99
C ARG A 124 -15.03 11.01 -33.78
N ALA A 125 -14.58 12.17 -33.30
CA ALA A 125 -13.61 13.01 -34.02
C ALA A 125 -12.12 12.62 -33.79
N ILE A 126 -11.83 11.58 -33.01
CA ILE A 126 -10.44 11.17 -32.70
C ILE A 126 -9.77 10.43 -33.87
N SER A 127 -10.52 10.02 -34.91
CA SER A 127 -9.96 9.32 -36.09
C SER A 127 -9.46 10.24 -37.21
N SER A 128 -9.48 11.57 -37.04
CA SER A 128 -9.08 12.51 -38.11
C SER A 128 -7.95 13.45 -37.72
N CYS A 129 -6.93 12.96 -37.02
CA CYS A 129 -5.63 13.63 -36.98
C CYS A 129 -4.75 13.04 -38.11
N PRO A 130 -4.30 13.83 -39.10
CA PRO A 130 -3.30 13.36 -40.07
C PRO A 130 -1.93 13.21 -39.39
N PRO A 131 -1.01 12.41 -39.98
CA PRO A 131 0.28 12.07 -39.36
C PRO A 131 1.20 13.25 -39.10
#